data_AF-A0A6L7IHY5-F1
#
_entry.id   AF-A0A6L7IHY5-F1
#
_cell.length_a   1.000
_cell.length_b   1.000
_cell.length_c   1.000
_cell.angle_alpha   90.00
_cell.angle_beta   90.00
_cell.angle_gamma   90.00
#
_symmetry.space_group_name_H-M   'P 1'
#
loop_
_entity.id
_entity.type
_entity.pdbx_description
1 polymer ?
#
loop_
_entity_poly.entity_id
_entity_poly.type
_entity_poly.pdbx_seq_one_letter_code
_entity_poly.pdbx_strand_id
1 'polypeptide(L)'
;MDQNSWLQNFLTEENVKPDFNKIENVKNFTILWNLFERFFCDKEGSLSTIQQNLTDLKENGYTLPPKSFDVPFNYFRQRYITNKKTNLIFEKLDFRDTKTDKTFKQSLKNCLEGEITVDYDKLSALLIITSRFRNNLFHGSKNIARISEQEESFAQLNNVLMSLLDFLKQSGKLSSAEDKL
;
A
#
# COMPACT_ATOMS: atom_id res chain seq x y z
N MET A 1 28.55 -16.94 0.95
CA MET A 1 27.97 -15.65 1.38
C MET A 1 26.50 -15.70 0.99
N ASP A 2 25.56 -15.61 1.94
CA ASP A 2 24.14 -15.54 1.62
C ASP A 2 23.75 -14.17 1.04
N GLN A 3 22.54 -14.06 0.49
CA GLN A 3 22.07 -12.83 -0.18
C GLN A 3 22.03 -11.62 0.76
N ASN A 4 21.59 -11.78 2.01
CA ASN A 4 21.54 -10.68 2.98
C ASN A 4 22.95 -10.22 3.34
N SER A 5 23.88 -11.16 3.57
CA SER A 5 25.29 -10.88 3.80
C SER A 5 25.96 -10.18 2.60
N TRP A 6 25.60 -10.56 1.37
CA TRP A 6 26.10 -9.90 0.16
C TRP A 6 25.57 -8.47 0.03
N LEU A 7 24.25 -8.27 0.22
CA LEU A 7 23.62 -6.94 0.19
C LEU A 7 24.18 -6.01 1.27
N GLN A 8 24.40 -6.55 2.48
CA GLN A 8 25.04 -5.82 3.56
C GLN A 8 26.42 -5.32 3.13
N ASN A 9 27.27 -6.21 2.60
CA ASN A 9 28.63 -5.87 2.20
C ASN A 9 28.65 -4.85 1.05
N PHE A 10 27.79 -5.02 0.04
CA PHE A 10 27.70 -4.13 -1.11
C PHE A 10 27.34 -2.69 -0.72
N LEU A 11 26.49 -2.51 0.29
CA LEU A 11 26.05 -1.18 0.73
C LEU A 11 26.88 -0.59 1.87
N THR A 12 27.77 -1.38 2.48
CA THR A 12 28.65 -0.92 3.57
C THR A 12 29.78 -0.01 3.07
N GLU A 13 29.90 0.23 1.77
CA GLU A 13 30.84 1.21 1.22
C GLU A 13 30.40 2.68 1.44
N GLU A 14 29.12 2.94 1.75
CA GLU A 14 28.60 4.29 1.96
C GLU A 14 27.92 4.47 3.33
N ASN A 15 28.69 4.60 4.42
CA ASN A 15 28.33 5.19 5.73
C ASN A 15 26.95 4.88 6.38
N VAL A 16 26.17 3.93 5.87
CA VAL A 16 24.85 3.57 6.36
C VAL A 16 24.70 2.06 6.26
N LYS A 17 24.31 1.44 7.37
CA LYS A 17 24.13 -0.01 7.48
C LYS A 17 22.64 -0.33 7.48
N PRO A 18 22.01 -0.59 6.32
CA PRO A 18 20.67 -1.19 6.28
C PRO A 18 20.67 -2.51 7.05
N ASP A 19 19.62 -2.78 7.82
CA ASP A 19 19.43 -4.08 8.48
C ASP A 19 18.60 -4.99 7.58
N PHE A 20 19.26 -5.74 6.71
CA PHE A 20 18.60 -6.63 5.75
C PHE A 20 17.92 -7.85 6.37
N ASN A 21 18.14 -8.10 7.66
CA ASN A 21 17.37 -9.10 8.39
C ASN A 21 15.99 -8.56 8.81
N LYS A 22 15.72 -7.27 8.60
CA LYS A 22 14.45 -6.58 8.93
C LYS A 22 13.75 -5.98 7.72
N ILE A 23 13.82 -6.65 6.57
CA ILE A 23 13.14 -6.20 5.33
C ILE A 23 12.19 -7.27 4.77
N GLU A 24 11.76 -8.20 5.61
CA GLU A 24 10.94 -9.33 5.18
C GLU A 24 9.59 -8.85 4.64
N ASN A 25 8.97 -7.87 5.30
CA ASN A 25 7.72 -7.30 4.82
C ASN A 25 7.91 -6.49 3.54
N VAL A 26 9.06 -5.85 3.36
CA VAL A 26 9.42 -5.19 2.09
C VAL A 26 9.48 -6.22 0.96
N LYS A 27 10.14 -7.36 1.18
CA LYS A 27 10.22 -8.44 0.19
C LYS A 27 8.83 -8.99 -0.13
N ASN A 28 8.04 -9.31 0.90
CA ASN A 28 6.68 -9.82 0.76
C ASN A 28 5.77 -8.84 0.03
N PHE A 29 5.94 -7.54 0.25
CA PHE A 29 5.19 -6.50 -0.44
C PHE A 29 5.38 -6.56 -1.96
N THR A 30 6.60 -6.85 -2.45
CA THR A 30 6.83 -6.96 -3.89
C THR A 30 6.02 -8.09 -4.53
N ILE A 31 5.88 -9.23 -3.85
CA ILE A 31 5.11 -10.37 -4.33
C ILE A 31 3.61 -10.07 -4.23
N LEU A 32 3.16 -9.57 -3.08
CA LEU A 32 1.76 -9.24 -2.83
C LEU A 32 1.24 -8.15 -3.78
N TRP A 33 2.05 -7.13 -4.08
CA TRP A 33 1.71 -6.11 -5.06
C TRP A 33 1.50 -6.72 -6.45
N ASN A 34 2.37 -7.62 -6.89
CA ASN A 34 2.23 -8.29 -8.19
C ASN A 34 0.95 -9.14 -8.26
N LEU A 35 0.60 -9.84 -7.18
CA LEU A 35 -0.66 -10.60 -7.11
C LEU A 35 -1.86 -9.65 -7.17
N PHE A 36 -1.86 -8.59 -6.37
CA PHE A 36 -2.89 -7.56 -6.38
C PHE A 36 -3.05 -6.93 -7.78
N GLU A 37 -1.97 -6.52 -8.44
CA GLU A 37 -2.02 -5.91 -9.76
C GLU A 37 -2.58 -6.88 -10.82
N ARG A 38 -2.17 -8.16 -10.79
CA ARG A 38 -2.70 -9.18 -11.70
C ARG A 38 -4.20 -9.41 -11.48
N PHE A 39 -4.61 -9.58 -10.24
CA PHE A 39 -5.94 -10.11 -9.92
C PHE A 39 -6.99 -9.05 -9.68
N PHE A 40 -6.60 -7.89 -9.15
CA PHE A 40 -7.51 -6.79 -8.89
C PHE A 40 -7.46 -5.72 -9.96
N CYS A 41 -6.32 -5.50 -10.63
CA CYS A 41 -6.14 -4.38 -11.56
C CYS A 41 -5.99 -4.79 -13.04
N ASP A 42 -6.20 -6.08 -13.37
CA ASP A 42 -5.97 -6.64 -14.72
C ASP A 42 -4.62 -6.24 -15.34
N LYS A 43 -3.56 -6.25 -14.52
CA LYS A 43 -2.17 -5.88 -14.85
C LYS A 43 -1.89 -4.37 -15.02
N GLU A 44 -2.85 -3.50 -14.73
CA GLU A 44 -2.65 -2.04 -14.73
C GLU A 44 -2.89 -1.43 -13.33
N GLY A 45 -1.87 -1.44 -12.47
CA GLY A 45 -1.95 -0.95 -11.08
C GLY A 45 -2.02 0.57 -10.90
N SER A 46 -2.67 1.30 -11.81
CA SER A 46 -2.86 2.75 -11.70
C SER A 46 -3.87 3.09 -10.59
N LEU A 47 -3.72 4.25 -9.95
CA LEU A 47 -4.70 4.72 -8.96
C LEU A 47 -6.12 4.85 -9.56
N SER A 48 -6.24 5.21 -10.84
CA SER A 48 -7.52 5.29 -11.52
C SER A 48 -8.18 3.92 -11.63
N THR A 49 -7.43 2.91 -12.08
CA THR A 49 -7.90 1.52 -12.22
C THR A 49 -8.33 0.95 -10.87
N ILE A 50 -7.52 1.18 -9.83
CA ILE A 50 -7.83 0.74 -8.46
C ILE A 50 -9.17 1.32 -7.98
N GLN A 51 -9.40 2.61 -8.19
CA GLN A 51 -10.61 3.30 -7.71
C GLN A 51 -11.84 2.91 -8.52
N GLN A 52 -11.68 2.67 -9.83
CA GLN A 52 -12.73 2.10 -10.66
C GLN A 52 -13.15 0.73 -10.12
N ASN A 53 -12.19 -0.17 -9.89
CA ASN A 53 -12.50 -1.53 -9.43
C ASN A 53 -13.09 -1.55 -8.01
N LEU A 54 -12.70 -0.63 -7.13
CA LEU A 54 -13.37 -0.46 -5.83
C LEU A 54 -14.81 0.04 -5.98
N THR A 55 -15.05 0.98 -6.89
CA THR A 55 -16.40 1.46 -7.20
C THR A 55 -17.26 0.32 -7.73
N ASP A 56 -16.73 -0.47 -8.68
CA ASP A 56 -17.42 -1.62 -9.25
C ASP A 56 -17.78 -2.66 -8.18
N LEU A 57 -16.87 -2.99 -7.25
CA LEU A 57 -17.17 -3.88 -6.14
C LEU A 57 -18.35 -3.35 -5.31
N LYS A 58 -18.30 -2.08 -4.93
CA LYS A 58 -19.33 -1.44 -4.11
C LYS A 58 -20.69 -1.40 -4.82
N GLU A 59 -20.72 -1.02 -6.10
CA GLU A 59 -21.94 -0.90 -6.90
C GLU A 59 -22.57 -2.26 -7.22
N ASN A 60 -21.76 -3.32 -7.33
CA ASN A 60 -22.25 -4.70 -7.49
C ASN A 60 -22.65 -5.37 -6.17
N GLY A 61 -22.73 -4.62 -5.06
CA GLY A 61 -23.26 -5.10 -3.78
C GLY A 61 -22.29 -5.94 -2.94
N TYR A 62 -21.00 -5.99 -3.31
CA TYR A 62 -20.00 -6.69 -2.52
C TYR A 62 -19.78 -5.93 -1.20
N THR A 63 -19.98 -6.59 -0.07
CA THR A 63 -19.82 -6.01 1.26
C THR A 63 -18.49 -6.45 1.86
N LEU A 64 -17.60 -5.49 2.14
CA LEU A 64 -16.34 -5.77 2.82
C LEU A 64 -16.62 -6.34 4.22
N PRO A 65 -15.84 -7.32 4.71
CA PRO A 65 -16.05 -7.83 6.06
C PRO A 65 -15.79 -6.70 7.07
N PRO A 66 -16.67 -6.50 8.07
CA PRO A 66 -16.58 -5.36 8.97
C PRO A 66 -15.22 -5.25 9.64
N LYS A 67 -14.68 -4.03 9.73
CA LYS A 67 -13.42 -3.72 10.44
C LYS A 67 -12.16 -4.39 9.89
N SER A 68 -12.21 -5.08 8.75
CA SER A 68 -11.05 -5.77 8.15
C SER A 68 -9.86 -4.87 7.86
N PHE A 69 -10.11 -3.56 7.75
CA PHE A 69 -9.10 -2.56 7.43
C PHE A 69 -8.85 -1.56 8.56
N ASP A 70 -9.46 -1.74 9.74
CA ASP A 70 -9.34 -0.79 10.86
C ASP A 70 -7.91 -0.71 11.39
N VAL A 71 -7.23 -1.85 11.55
CA VAL A 71 -5.87 -1.88 12.11
C VAL A 71 -4.87 -1.16 11.18
N PRO A 72 -4.77 -1.49 9.88
CA PRO A 72 -3.91 -0.74 8.97
C PRO A 72 -4.31 0.73 8.85
N PHE A 73 -5.62 1.02 8.80
CA PHE A 73 -6.11 2.40 8.69
C PHE A 73 -5.70 3.25 9.90
N ASN A 74 -5.91 2.73 11.12
CA ASN A 74 -5.53 3.42 12.34
C ASN A 74 -4.02 3.64 12.44
N TYR A 75 -3.21 2.66 12.01
CA TYR A 75 -1.77 2.81 11.92
C TYR A 75 -1.37 3.99 11.03
N PHE A 76 -1.87 4.04 9.78
CA PHE A 76 -1.52 5.13 8.87
C PHE A 76 -2.13 6.47 9.27
N ARG A 77 -3.29 6.47 9.92
CA ARG A 77 -3.86 7.66 10.53
C ARG A 77 -2.95 8.21 11.63
N GLN A 78 -2.47 7.36 12.55
CA GLN A 78 -1.51 7.77 13.58
C GLN A 78 -0.19 8.26 12.97
N ARG A 79 0.27 7.63 11.88
CA ARG A 79 1.50 8.01 11.17
C ARG A 79 1.40 9.39 10.52
N TYR A 80 0.27 9.72 9.91
CA TYR A 80 0.12 10.91 9.07
C TYR A 80 -0.63 12.06 9.71
N ILE A 81 -1.37 11.84 10.80
CA ILE A 81 -2.18 12.87 11.46
C ILE A 81 -1.56 13.29 12.79
N THR A 82 -1.45 14.59 12.99
CA THR A 82 -1.06 15.23 14.25
C THR A 82 -2.00 16.41 14.47
N ASN A 83 -2.58 16.54 15.67
CA ASN A 83 -3.57 17.59 15.98
C ASN A 83 -4.72 17.69 14.96
N LYS A 84 -5.28 16.54 14.56
CA LYS A 84 -6.35 16.42 13.54
C LYS A 84 -5.97 16.94 12.13
N LYS A 85 -4.69 17.14 11.83
CA LYS A 85 -4.19 17.58 10.52
C LYS A 85 -3.07 16.70 10.00
N THR A 86 -2.97 16.62 8.67
CA THR A 86 -1.83 15.97 7.99
C THR A 86 -0.49 16.59 8.39
N ASN A 87 0.53 15.75 8.61
CA ASN A 87 1.86 16.15 9.08
C ASN A 87 2.92 16.12 7.96
N LEU A 88 4.16 16.49 8.27
CA LEU A 88 5.26 16.51 7.28
C LEU A 88 5.60 15.13 6.69
N ILE A 89 5.25 14.03 7.37
CA ILE A 89 5.46 12.67 6.84
C ILE A 89 4.44 12.38 5.74
N PHE A 90 3.21 12.88 5.86
CA PHE A 90 2.19 12.77 4.81
C PHE A 90 2.66 13.39 3.49
N GLU A 91 3.35 14.53 3.54
CA GLU A 91 3.90 15.20 2.36
C GLU A 91 4.97 14.34 1.64
N LYS A 92 5.64 13.43 2.36
CA LYS A 92 6.61 12.49 1.79
C LYS A 92 5.97 11.31 1.03
N LEU A 93 4.65 11.24 0.95
CA LEU A 93 3.97 10.36 -0.01
C LEU A 93 4.25 10.77 -1.46
N ASP A 94 4.75 11.99 -1.70
CA ASP A 94 5.33 12.45 -2.96
C ASP A 94 4.38 12.39 -4.17
N PHE A 95 3.13 12.79 -3.96
CA PHE A 95 2.14 12.93 -5.04
C PHE A 95 2.65 13.89 -6.11
N ARG A 96 2.46 13.54 -7.39
CA ARG A 96 2.90 14.36 -8.51
C ARG A 96 2.02 15.60 -8.65
N ASP A 97 2.55 16.64 -9.27
CA ASP A 97 1.81 17.89 -9.55
C ASP A 97 0.84 17.76 -10.75
N THR A 98 0.05 16.68 -10.79
CA THR A 98 -0.98 16.46 -11.81
C THR A 98 -2.37 16.65 -11.19
N LYS A 99 -3.37 16.99 -12.02
CA LYS A 99 -4.76 17.14 -11.56
C LYS A 99 -5.25 15.88 -10.85
N THR A 100 -4.98 14.71 -11.43
CA THR A 100 -5.38 13.40 -10.90
C THR A 100 -4.75 13.10 -9.54
N ASP A 101 -3.42 13.24 -9.41
CA ASP A 101 -2.73 12.99 -8.15
C ASP A 101 -3.18 13.99 -7.04
N LYS A 102 -3.47 15.25 -7.40
CA LYS A 102 -4.04 16.23 -6.45
C LYS A 102 -5.40 15.79 -5.91
N THR A 103 -6.28 15.26 -6.77
CA THR A 103 -7.59 14.74 -6.35
C THR A 103 -7.43 13.56 -5.39
N PHE A 104 -6.54 12.61 -5.69
CA PHE A 104 -6.29 11.47 -4.80
C PHE A 104 -5.66 11.89 -3.48
N LYS A 105 -4.70 12.82 -3.49
CA LYS A 105 -4.11 13.38 -2.27
C LYS A 105 -5.18 14.05 -1.40
N GLN A 106 -6.07 14.83 -2.00
CA GLN A 106 -7.15 15.51 -1.28
C GLN A 106 -8.17 14.52 -0.71
N SER A 107 -8.54 13.48 -1.47
CA SER A 107 -9.44 12.42 -0.99
C SER A 107 -8.83 11.66 0.20
N LEU A 108 -7.56 11.26 0.09
CA LEU A 108 -6.83 10.63 1.19
C LEU A 108 -6.77 11.53 2.43
N LYS A 109 -6.47 12.82 2.26
CA LYS A 109 -6.45 13.80 3.35
C LYS A 109 -7.82 13.88 4.04
N ASN A 110 -8.90 14.02 3.27
CA ASN A 110 -10.25 14.11 3.82
C ASN A 110 -10.61 12.84 4.62
N CYS A 111 -10.25 11.66 4.10
CA CYS A 111 -10.49 10.40 4.77
C CYS A 111 -9.74 10.28 6.11
N LEU A 112 -8.44 10.62 6.13
CA LEU A 112 -7.62 10.53 7.35
C LEU A 112 -7.98 11.59 8.40
N GLU A 113 -8.36 12.80 7.98
CA GLU A 113 -8.80 13.88 8.88
C GLU A 113 -10.23 13.68 9.40
N GLY A 114 -11.08 12.94 8.68
CA GLY A 114 -12.50 12.72 9.01
C GLY A 114 -12.75 11.87 10.26
N GLU A 115 -13.83 12.15 10.99
CA GLU A 115 -14.19 11.43 12.22
C GLU A 115 -14.95 10.11 11.96
N ILE A 116 -15.73 10.05 10.87
CA ILE A 116 -16.48 8.86 10.44
C ILE A 116 -16.00 8.47 9.05
N THR A 117 -15.51 7.23 8.91
CA THR A 117 -15.10 6.64 7.64
C THR A 117 -15.71 5.26 7.51
N VAL A 118 -16.36 4.97 6.37
CA VAL A 118 -16.89 3.63 6.10
C VAL A 118 -15.79 2.74 5.52
N ASP A 119 -15.99 1.42 5.54
CA ASP A 119 -14.92 0.46 5.25
C ASP A 119 -14.34 0.59 3.83
N TYR A 120 -15.17 0.94 2.84
CA TYR A 120 -14.69 1.23 1.48
C TYR A 120 -13.82 2.49 1.39
N ASP A 121 -14.10 3.52 2.19
CA ASP A 121 -13.28 4.75 2.22
C ASP A 121 -11.93 4.46 2.85
N LYS A 122 -11.90 3.65 3.92
CA LYS A 122 -10.66 3.19 4.55
C LYS A 122 -9.81 2.37 3.56
N LEU A 123 -10.43 1.41 2.87
CA LEU A 123 -9.73 0.60 1.87
C LEU A 123 -9.21 1.48 0.73
N SER A 124 -10.01 2.41 0.22
CA SER A 124 -9.59 3.37 -0.81
C SER A 124 -8.37 4.19 -0.37
N ALA A 125 -8.40 4.74 0.86
CA ALA A 125 -7.27 5.46 1.45
C ALA A 125 -6.01 4.58 1.56
N LEU A 126 -6.17 3.35 2.03
CA LEU A 126 -5.07 2.40 2.19
C LEU A 126 -4.46 1.99 0.85
N LEU A 127 -5.27 1.78 -0.20
CA LEU A 127 -4.74 1.46 -1.54
C LEU A 127 -4.06 2.67 -2.20
N ILE A 128 -4.51 3.90 -1.90
CA ILE A 128 -3.77 5.11 -2.30
C ILE A 128 -2.38 5.12 -1.65
N ILE A 129 -2.30 4.89 -0.33
CA ILE A 129 -1.02 4.81 0.39
C ILE A 129 -0.16 3.67 -0.16
N THR A 130 -0.74 2.50 -0.41
CA THR A 130 -0.07 1.33 -0.99
C THR A 130 0.58 1.67 -2.33
N SER A 131 -0.15 2.31 -3.24
CA SER A 131 0.37 2.76 -4.54
C SER A 131 1.52 3.76 -4.39
N ARG A 132 1.45 4.67 -3.41
CA ARG A 132 2.54 5.59 -3.11
C ARG A 132 3.78 4.89 -2.55
N PHE A 133 3.63 3.91 -1.67
CA PHE A 133 4.74 3.10 -1.19
C PHE A 133 5.39 2.29 -2.30
N ARG A 134 4.59 1.72 -3.22
CA ARG A 134 5.11 1.06 -4.42
C ARG A 134 5.96 2.02 -5.25
N ASN A 135 5.46 3.21 -5.54
CA ASN A 135 6.22 4.20 -6.30
C ASN A 135 7.49 4.65 -5.57
N ASN A 136 7.42 4.84 -4.25
CA ASN A 136 8.56 5.29 -3.46
C ASN A 136 9.62 4.19 -3.28
N LEU A 137 9.22 2.91 -3.21
CA LEU A 137 10.10 1.75 -3.14
C LEU A 137 10.95 1.60 -4.41
N PHE A 138 10.35 1.79 -5.59
CA PHE A 138 11.03 1.59 -6.88
C PHE A 138 11.66 2.86 -7.46
N HIS A 139 11.13 4.05 -7.13
CA HIS A 139 11.55 5.32 -7.75
C HIS A 139 11.94 6.42 -6.74
N GLY A 140 11.38 6.42 -5.52
CA GLY A 140 11.34 7.61 -4.66
C GLY A 140 12.49 7.80 -3.67
N SER A 141 13.29 6.78 -3.38
CA SER A 141 14.53 7.01 -2.63
C SER A 141 15.59 5.98 -2.97
N LYS A 142 16.68 6.46 -3.59
CA LYS A 142 17.98 5.75 -3.64
C LYS A 142 18.56 5.47 -2.24
N ASN A 143 17.83 5.78 -1.17
CA ASN A 143 18.21 5.56 0.21
C ASN A 143 17.70 4.20 0.70
N ILE A 144 18.17 3.14 0.04
CA ILE A 144 17.97 1.73 0.45
C ILE A 144 18.34 1.54 1.92
N ALA A 145 19.26 2.37 2.41
CA ALA A 145 19.73 2.39 3.77
C ALA A 145 18.65 2.62 4.85
N ARG A 146 17.50 3.24 4.49
CA ARG A 146 16.38 3.51 5.41
C ARG A 146 15.19 2.60 5.19
N ILE A 147 15.31 1.59 4.33
CA ILE A 147 14.20 0.71 3.95
C ILE A 147 13.67 -0.07 5.16
N SER A 148 14.54 -0.47 6.08
CA SER A 148 14.18 -1.16 7.33
C SER A 148 13.38 -0.28 8.30
N GLU A 149 13.47 1.05 8.20
CA GLU A 149 12.64 1.97 9.00
C GLU A 149 11.16 1.94 8.56
N GLN A 150 10.87 1.40 7.38
CA GLN A 150 9.51 1.28 6.84
C GLN A 150 8.91 -0.12 7.05
N GLU A 151 9.63 -1.05 7.69
CA GLU A 151 9.23 -2.45 7.81
C GLU A 151 7.82 -2.63 8.39
N GLU A 152 7.49 -1.90 9.46
CA GLU A 152 6.14 -1.92 10.04
C GLU A 152 5.09 -1.35 9.09
N SER A 153 5.42 -0.29 8.35
CA SER A 153 4.51 0.26 7.33
C SER A 153 4.25 -0.78 6.23
N PHE A 154 5.28 -1.49 5.77
CA PHE A 154 5.11 -2.59 4.80
C PHE A 154 4.31 -3.75 5.38
N ALA A 155 4.48 -4.10 6.66
CA ALA A 155 3.66 -5.12 7.31
C ALA A 155 2.16 -4.77 7.27
N GLN A 156 1.82 -3.50 7.55
CA GLN A 156 0.43 -3.04 7.45
C GLN A 156 -0.09 -3.05 6.01
N LEU A 157 0.73 -2.66 5.03
CA LEU A 157 0.34 -2.73 3.61
C LEU A 157 0.16 -4.18 3.13
N ASN A 158 0.99 -5.10 3.59
CA ASN A 158 0.85 -6.53 3.31
C ASN A 158 -0.49 -7.04 3.84
N ASN A 159 -0.87 -6.66 5.07
CA ASN A 159 -2.18 -7.01 5.63
C ASN A 159 -3.34 -6.46 4.78
N VAL A 160 -3.22 -5.24 4.24
CA VAL A 160 -4.25 -4.68 3.34
C VAL A 160 -4.38 -5.53 2.08
N LEU A 161 -3.26 -5.85 1.42
CA LEU A 161 -3.24 -6.63 0.19
C LEU A 161 -3.77 -8.06 0.40
N MET A 162 -3.31 -8.74 1.46
CA MET A 162 -3.78 -10.08 1.82
C MET A 162 -5.29 -10.09 2.11
N SER A 163 -5.77 -9.17 2.97
CA SER A 163 -7.20 -9.09 3.31
C SER A 163 -8.08 -8.83 2.08
N LEU A 164 -7.64 -7.98 1.15
CA LEU A 164 -8.37 -7.74 -0.09
C LEU A 164 -8.35 -8.97 -1.01
N LEU A 165 -7.19 -9.61 -1.20
CA LEU A 165 -7.08 -10.81 -2.02
C LEU A 165 -7.92 -11.97 -1.46
N ASP A 166 -7.91 -12.19 -0.15
CA ASP A 166 -8.74 -13.18 0.51
C ASP A 166 -10.23 -12.89 0.34
N PHE A 167 -10.63 -11.62 0.48
CA PHE A 167 -12.00 -11.18 0.22
C PHE A 167 -12.42 -11.46 -1.24
N LEU A 168 -11.59 -11.12 -2.23
CA LEU A 168 -11.86 -11.39 -3.64
C LEU A 168 -11.99 -12.89 -3.91
N LYS A 169 -11.23 -13.73 -3.20
CA LYS A 169 -11.25 -15.19 -3.33
C LYS A 169 -12.54 -15.76 -2.77
N GLN A 170 -12.91 -15.34 -1.57
CA GLN A 170 -14.10 -15.80 -0.87
C GLN A 170 -15.39 -15.34 -1.56
N SER A 171 -15.35 -14.17 -2.21
CA SER A 171 -16.48 -13.61 -2.96
C SER A 171 -16.62 -14.15 -4.39
N GLY A 172 -15.72 -15.05 -4.84
CA GLY A 172 -15.74 -15.61 -6.19
C GLY A 172 -15.32 -14.65 -7.31
N LYS A 173 -14.77 -13.47 -6.97
CA LYS A 173 -14.27 -12.48 -7.94
C LYS A 173 -12.89 -12.80 -8.47
N LEU A 174 -12.11 -13.58 -7.73
CA LEU A 174 -10.92 -14.25 -8.25
C LEU A 174 -11.38 -15.51 -9.01
N SER A 175 -11.38 -15.47 -10.35
CA SER A 175 -11.50 -16.71 -11.12
C SER A 175 -10.32 -17.61 -10.77
N SER A 176 -10.56 -18.92 -10.66
CA SER A 176 -9.48 -19.90 -10.56
C SER A 176 -8.48 -19.63 -11.68
N ALA A 177 -7.20 -19.58 -11.32
CA ALA A 177 -6.10 -19.21 -12.20
C ALA A 177 -5.97 -20.11 -13.47
N GLU A 178 -6.83 -21.11 -13.63
CA GLU A 178 -6.90 -22.01 -14.77
C GLU A 178 -7.46 -21.35 -16.05
N ASP A 179 -8.23 -20.26 -15.95
CA ASP A 179 -8.85 -19.63 -17.15
C ASP A 179 -7.98 -18.56 -17.85
N LYS A 180 -6.78 -18.27 -17.33
CA LYS A 180 -5.90 -17.19 -17.84
C LYS A 180 -4.41 -17.57 -17.85
N LEU A 181 -4.09 -18.82 -18.18
CA LEU A 181 -2.73 -19.27 -18.53
C LEU A 181 -2.69 -19.69 -20.00
#